data_AF-A0A6P4J3W6-F1
#
_entry.id   AF-A0A6P4J3W6-F1
#
_cell.length_a   1.000
_cell.length_b   1.000
_cell.length_c   1.000
_cell.angle_alpha   90.00
_cell.angle_beta   90.00
_cell.angle_gamma   90.00
#
_symmetry.space_group_name_H-M   'P 1'
#
loop_
_entity.id
_entity.type
_entity.pdbx_description
1 polymer ?
#
loop_
_entity_poly.entity_id
_entity_poly.type
_entity_poly.pdbx_seq_one_letter_code
_entity_poly.pdbx_strand_id
1 'polypeptide(L)'
;MSATSGGSWICAIFDEVALEGLQGVTLPYLWELLERRLCGPSSPLPDRVREQAWALLLRSQPQKVEFFELPEPQPFLPYYDRQNDIDPESGIPVVPDKCPFMLYPSAFVQEDGVMGNCTDFKTRKPIPSCDLKALTAAQATEHWGGKLVIVASQELRQAALTPAHMMMPHNMPLAYYVFLEAIGRSRHSGQTTTGPWSLINYTKDPGIVFYIK
;
A
#
# COMPACT_ATOMS: atom_id res chain seq x y z
N MET A 1 -8.81 -15.29 7.68
CA MET A 1 -8.35 -14.67 8.92
C MET A 1 -8.79 -13.22 8.90
N SER A 2 -9.82 -12.84 9.64
CA SER A 2 -10.19 -11.43 9.79
C SER A 2 -9.14 -10.75 10.66
N ALA A 3 -8.44 -9.77 10.10
CA ALA A 3 -7.59 -8.88 10.89
C ALA A 3 -8.45 -8.30 12.02
N THR A 4 -8.02 -8.48 13.26
CA THR A 4 -8.67 -7.92 14.43
C THR A 4 -8.69 -6.40 14.28
N SER A 5 -9.86 -5.82 13.99
CA SER A 5 -10.09 -4.38 13.96
C SER A 5 -10.15 -3.83 15.39
N GLY A 6 -9.06 -3.96 16.13
CA GLY A 6 -8.86 -3.29 17.42
C GLY A 6 -8.49 -1.81 17.29
N GLY A 7 -8.59 -1.23 16.10
CA GLY A 7 -8.18 0.15 15.81
C GLY A 7 -9.36 1.04 15.45
N SER A 8 -9.32 2.30 15.88
CA SER A 8 -10.22 3.36 15.43
C SER A 8 -10.22 3.46 13.89
N TRP A 9 -11.30 3.95 13.29
CA TRP A 9 -11.35 4.27 11.85
C TRP A 9 -10.20 5.20 11.40
N ILE A 10 -9.72 6.06 12.30
CA ILE A 10 -8.52 6.89 12.11
C ILE A 10 -7.28 6.03 11.86
N CYS A 11 -7.08 4.99 12.68
CA CYS A 11 -5.98 4.04 12.51
C CYS A 11 -6.13 3.30 11.18
N ALA A 12 -7.34 2.89 10.82
CA ALA A 12 -7.58 2.23 9.55
C ALA A 12 -7.11 3.07 8.35
N ILE A 13 -7.37 4.37 8.35
CA ILE A 13 -6.91 5.28 7.28
C ILE A 13 -5.39 5.33 7.19
N PHE A 14 -4.70 5.56 8.31
CA PHE A 14 -3.24 5.64 8.28
C PHE A 14 -2.59 4.30 7.96
N ASP A 15 -3.15 3.20 8.45
CA ASP A 15 -2.67 1.85 8.15
C ASP A 15 -2.81 1.54 6.66
N GLU A 16 -3.96 1.84 6.02
CA GLU A 16 -4.11 1.58 4.59
C GLU A 16 -3.11 2.41 3.77
N VAL A 17 -2.84 3.68 4.13
CA VAL A 17 -1.79 4.49 3.47
C VAL A 17 -0.39 3.91 3.75
N ALA A 18 -0.13 3.45 4.97
CA ALA A 18 1.17 2.93 5.38
C ALA A 18 1.50 1.57 4.75
N LEU A 19 0.50 0.69 4.60
CA LEU A 19 0.67 -0.65 4.03
C LEU A 19 0.95 -0.62 2.52
N GLU A 20 0.69 0.51 1.84
CA GLU A 20 1.12 0.71 0.45
C GLU A 20 2.63 1.01 0.31
N GLY A 21 3.32 1.22 1.44
CA GLY A 21 4.77 1.34 1.49
C GLY A 21 5.28 2.67 0.94
N LEU A 22 6.56 2.72 0.57
CA LEU A 22 7.18 3.95 0.07
C LEU A 22 6.60 4.42 -1.28
N GLN A 23 6.06 3.51 -2.08
CA GLN A 23 5.39 3.81 -3.33
C GLN A 23 4.18 4.74 -3.14
N GLY A 24 3.47 4.58 -2.01
CA GLY A 24 2.28 5.36 -1.68
C GLY A 24 1.02 4.88 -2.38
N VAL A 25 -0.11 5.44 -1.95
CA VAL A 25 -1.45 5.09 -2.43
C VAL A 25 -2.08 6.25 -3.17
N THR A 26 -2.78 5.99 -4.28
CA THR A 26 -3.61 7.00 -4.95
C THR A 26 -4.97 7.13 -4.24
N LEU A 27 -5.64 8.29 -4.35
CA LEU A 27 -6.97 8.45 -3.74
C LEU A 27 -7.98 7.40 -4.21
N PRO A 28 -8.14 7.13 -5.54
CA PRO A 28 -9.06 6.09 -6.00
C PRO A 28 -8.81 4.73 -5.35
N TYR A 29 -7.53 4.33 -5.23
CA TYR A 29 -7.18 3.04 -4.65
C TYR A 29 -7.38 3.02 -3.14
N LEU A 30 -7.05 4.11 -2.44
CA LEU A 30 -7.31 4.24 -1.00
C LEU A 30 -8.80 4.04 -0.67
N TRP A 31 -9.71 4.52 -1.52
CA TRP A 31 -11.15 4.32 -1.31
C TRP A 31 -11.55 2.86 -1.42
N GLU A 32 -11.02 2.09 -2.37
CA GLU A 32 -11.26 0.64 -2.46
C GLU A 32 -10.72 -0.11 -1.23
N LEU A 33 -9.53 0.29 -0.77
CA LEU A 33 -8.89 -0.31 0.40
C LEU A 33 -9.72 -0.08 1.68
N LEU A 34 -10.18 1.15 1.87
CA LEU A 34 -11.03 1.53 3.00
C LEU A 34 -12.43 0.92 2.91
N GLU A 35 -13.01 0.82 1.72
CA GLU A 35 -14.27 0.12 1.49
C GLU A 35 -14.18 -1.34 1.96
N ARG A 36 -13.15 -2.05 1.52
CA ARG A 36 -12.91 -3.45 1.89
C ARG A 36 -12.69 -3.61 3.39
N ARG A 37 -11.98 -2.68 4.02
CA ARG A 37 -11.68 -2.72 5.46
C ARG A 37 -12.86 -2.33 6.35
N LEU A 38 -13.70 -1.38 5.94
CA LEU A 38 -14.72 -0.76 6.79
C LEU A 38 -16.15 -1.19 6.47
N CYS A 39 -16.46 -1.43 5.20
CA CYS A 39 -17.82 -1.66 4.71
C CYS A 39 -18.03 -3.09 4.18
N GLY A 40 -16.96 -3.77 3.79
CA GLY A 40 -17.03 -5.07 3.12
C GLY A 40 -17.34 -4.94 1.63
N PRO A 41 -17.45 -6.06 0.89
CA PRO A 41 -17.41 -6.08 -0.59
C PRO A 41 -18.69 -5.59 -1.29
N SER A 42 -19.70 -5.09 -0.57
CA SER A 42 -21.06 -4.92 -1.12
C SER A 42 -21.59 -3.48 -1.09
N SER A 43 -20.80 -2.49 -0.67
CA SER A 43 -21.26 -1.10 -0.67
C SER A 43 -20.11 -0.11 -0.87
N PRO A 44 -20.24 0.85 -1.80
CA PRO A 44 -19.21 1.85 -2.02
C PRO A 44 -18.94 2.64 -0.74
N LEU A 45 -17.68 2.99 -0.50
CA LEU A 45 -17.33 3.87 0.60
C LEU A 45 -18.10 5.20 0.48
N PRO A 46 -18.93 5.59 1.47
CA PRO A 46 -19.74 6.81 1.37
C PRO A 46 -18.88 8.07 1.17
N ASP A 47 -19.32 8.99 0.32
CA ASP A 47 -18.55 10.22 0.02
C ASP A 47 -18.22 11.02 1.27
N ARG A 48 -19.12 11.07 2.25
CA ARG A 48 -18.87 11.71 3.55
C ARG A 48 -17.65 11.12 4.26
N VAL A 49 -17.44 9.80 4.16
CA VAL A 49 -16.30 9.11 4.77
C VAL A 49 -15.02 9.42 3.98
N ARG A 50 -15.09 9.47 2.64
CA ARG A 50 -13.97 9.88 1.79
C ARG A 50 -13.50 11.30 2.14
N GLU A 51 -14.42 12.23 2.27
CA GLU A 51 -14.12 13.62 2.64
C GLU A 51 -13.55 13.73 4.08
N GLN A 52 -14.07 12.95 5.03
CA GLN A 52 -13.53 12.90 6.38
C GLN A 52 -12.11 12.35 6.42
N ALA A 53 -11.84 11.28 5.65
CA ALA A 53 -10.51 10.70 5.53
C ALA A 53 -9.53 11.68 4.85
N TRP A 54 -9.96 12.31 3.76
CA TRP A 54 -9.19 13.35 3.08
C TRP A 54 -8.83 14.52 4.01
N ALA A 55 -9.82 15.07 4.71
CA ALA A 55 -9.58 16.14 5.68
C ALA A 55 -8.64 15.71 6.82
N LEU A 56 -8.71 14.45 7.26
CA LEU A 56 -7.79 13.91 8.28
C LEU A 56 -6.35 13.83 7.75
N LEU A 57 -6.16 13.33 6.54
CA LEU A 57 -4.84 13.22 5.91
C LEU A 57 -4.20 14.61 5.74
N LEU A 58 -4.96 15.58 5.21
CA LEU A 58 -4.50 16.97 5.07
C LEU A 58 -4.07 17.61 6.39
N ARG A 59 -4.81 17.37 7.47
CA ARG A 59 -4.50 17.90 8.81
C ARG A 59 -3.29 17.25 9.47
N SER A 60 -2.83 16.11 8.94
CA SER A 60 -1.76 15.32 9.54
C SER A 60 -0.42 15.49 8.82
N GLN A 61 -0.34 16.45 7.90
CA GLN A 61 0.89 16.81 7.21
C GLN A 61 1.78 17.78 8.00
N PRO A 62 3.12 17.69 7.84
CA PRO A 62 3.86 16.61 7.18
C PRO A 62 4.14 15.42 8.12
N GLN A 63 3.71 15.46 9.39
CA GLN A 63 4.20 14.54 10.42
C GLN A 63 3.82 13.07 10.17
N LYS A 64 2.63 12.81 9.64
CA LYS A 64 2.14 11.46 9.39
C LYS A 64 2.15 11.07 7.91
N VAL A 65 1.83 12.01 7.03
CA VAL A 65 1.71 11.75 5.60
C VAL A 65 2.24 12.91 4.78
N GLU A 66 2.72 12.58 3.59
CA GLU A 66 3.16 13.51 2.57
C GLU A 66 2.47 13.18 1.24
N PHE A 67 2.29 14.20 0.40
CA PHE A 67 1.66 14.05 -0.91
C PHE A 67 2.68 14.30 -2.01
N PHE A 68 2.64 13.48 -3.05
CA PHE A 68 3.50 13.62 -4.21
C PHE A 68 2.71 13.49 -5.51
N GLU A 69 3.19 14.16 -6.54
CA GLU A 69 2.77 13.98 -7.92
C GLU A 69 3.76 13.05 -8.62
N LEU A 70 3.24 11.94 -9.15
CA LEU A 70 4.00 11.02 -9.99
C LEU A 70 4.21 11.61 -11.41
N PRO A 71 5.33 11.28 -12.08
CA PRO A 71 5.56 11.71 -13.47
C PRO A 71 4.46 11.16 -14.39
N GLU A 72 4.11 9.89 -14.24
CA GLU A 72 3.08 9.19 -14.99
C GLU A 72 1.95 8.70 -14.08
N PRO A 73 0.69 8.65 -14.55
CA PRO A 73 -0.41 8.19 -13.75
C PRO A 73 -0.26 6.70 -13.45
N GLN A 74 -0.39 6.33 -12.18
CA GLN A 74 -0.41 4.93 -11.78
C GLN A 74 -1.70 4.27 -12.32
N PRO A 75 -1.61 3.16 -13.06
CA PRO A 75 -2.79 2.49 -13.59
C PRO A 75 -3.65 1.98 -12.44
N PHE A 76 -4.97 2.08 -12.55
CA PHE A 76 -5.84 1.51 -11.55
C PHE A 76 -6.07 0.02 -11.86
N LEU A 77 -5.55 -0.86 -11.00
CA LEU A 77 -5.83 -2.29 -11.05
C LEU A 77 -6.62 -2.64 -9.79
N PRO A 78 -7.90 -3.04 -9.92
CA PRO A 78 -8.74 -3.33 -8.78
C PRO A 78 -8.21 -4.53 -8.00
N TYR A 79 -8.70 -4.71 -6.78
CA TYR A 79 -8.38 -5.87 -5.96
C TYR A 79 -8.53 -7.19 -6.73
N TYR A 80 -7.49 -8.02 -6.63
CA TYR A 80 -7.45 -9.35 -7.18
C TYR A 80 -7.50 -10.41 -6.06
N ASP A 81 -8.52 -11.26 -6.13
CA ASP A 81 -8.70 -12.40 -5.24
C ASP A 81 -7.98 -13.63 -5.78
N ARG A 82 -6.89 -14.02 -5.13
CA ARG A 82 -6.10 -15.21 -5.48
C ARG A 82 -6.89 -16.51 -5.34
N GLN A 83 -8.02 -16.53 -4.62
CA GLN A 83 -8.88 -17.71 -4.56
C GLN A 83 -9.55 -18.04 -5.89
N ASN A 84 -9.66 -17.06 -6.80
CA ASN A 84 -10.20 -17.28 -8.14
C ASN A 84 -9.29 -18.15 -9.02
N ASP A 85 -8.00 -18.22 -8.67
CA ASP A 85 -7.00 -18.96 -9.44
C ASP A 85 -6.61 -20.26 -8.71
N ILE A 86 -7.56 -20.89 -8.02
CA ILE A 86 -7.38 -22.23 -7.46
C ILE A 86 -8.01 -23.23 -8.43
N ASP A 87 -7.24 -24.20 -8.90
CA ASP A 87 -7.76 -25.28 -9.71
C ASP A 87 -8.78 -26.10 -8.89
N PRO A 88 -10.05 -26.21 -9.32
CA PRO A 88 -11.12 -26.77 -8.50
C PRO A 88 -10.97 -28.29 -8.27
N GLU A 89 -10.19 -28.99 -9.11
CA GLU A 89 -10.00 -30.44 -8.99
C GLU A 89 -8.81 -30.78 -8.07
N SER A 90 -7.67 -30.11 -8.26
CA SER A 90 -6.45 -30.36 -7.50
C SER A 90 -6.31 -29.50 -6.24
N GLY A 91 -7.03 -28.38 -6.14
CA GLY A 91 -6.88 -27.39 -5.08
C GLY A 91 -5.57 -26.60 -5.13
N ILE A 92 -4.83 -26.68 -6.25
CA ILE A 92 -3.52 -26.04 -6.41
C ILE A 92 -3.68 -24.66 -7.06
N PRO A 93 -2.95 -23.62 -6.61
CA PRO A 93 -2.93 -22.33 -7.29
C PRO A 93 -2.42 -22.42 -8.73
N VAL A 94 -3.17 -21.85 -9.66
CA VAL A 94 -2.84 -21.67 -11.08
C VAL A 94 -2.15 -20.33 -11.25
N VAL A 95 -1.14 -20.28 -12.10
CA VAL A 95 -0.45 -19.03 -12.44
C VAL A 95 -1.18 -18.37 -13.61
N PRO A 96 -1.74 -17.16 -13.44
CA PRO A 96 -2.37 -16.44 -14.54
C PRO A 96 -1.34 -15.99 -15.58
N ASP A 97 -1.70 -16.01 -16.87
CA ASP A 97 -0.80 -15.64 -17.98
C ASP A 97 -0.30 -14.18 -17.91
N LYS A 98 -1.13 -13.29 -17.37
CA LYS A 98 -0.82 -11.88 -17.14
C LYS A 98 -0.91 -11.59 -15.65
N CYS A 99 -0.07 -10.69 -15.15
CA CYS A 99 -0.14 -10.25 -13.77
C CYS A 99 -1.50 -9.54 -13.52
N PRO A 100 -2.36 -10.06 -12.64
CA PRO A 100 -3.71 -9.54 -12.46
C PRO A 100 -3.79 -8.42 -11.42
N PHE A 101 -2.66 -8.03 -10.85
CA PHE A 101 -2.54 -6.97 -9.84
C PHE A 101 -1.32 -6.11 -10.12
N MET A 102 -1.17 -5.03 -9.36
CA MET A 102 -0.03 -4.14 -9.49
C MET A 102 1.24 -4.75 -8.90
N LEU A 103 2.13 -5.23 -9.76
CA LEU A 103 3.45 -5.69 -9.39
C LEU A 103 4.48 -4.58 -9.66
N TYR A 104 5.00 -3.97 -8.60
CA TYR A 104 6.03 -2.95 -8.73
C TYR A 104 7.38 -3.57 -9.03
N PRO A 105 8.14 -3.05 -10.03
CA PRO A 105 9.53 -3.41 -10.24
C PRO A 105 10.37 -3.24 -8.97
N SER A 106 11.45 -4.02 -8.88
CA SER A 106 12.44 -3.86 -7.82
C SER A 106 13.19 -2.53 -7.99
N ALA A 107 12.92 -1.58 -7.10
CA ALA A 107 13.49 -0.24 -7.04
C ALA A 107 13.71 0.13 -5.57
N PHE A 108 14.75 -0.46 -4.98
CA PHE A 108 15.03 -0.34 -3.55
C PHE A 108 15.59 1.04 -3.24
N VAL A 109 15.11 1.64 -2.17
CA VAL A 109 15.51 2.97 -1.69
C VAL A 109 15.95 2.85 -0.24
N GLN A 110 17.10 3.44 0.08
CA GLN A 110 17.57 3.63 1.46
C GLN A 110 18.43 4.89 1.53
N GLU A 111 17.78 6.03 1.77
CA GLU A 111 18.40 7.36 1.74
C GLU A 111 17.72 8.28 2.76
N ASP A 112 18.49 9.13 3.45
CA ASP A 112 17.97 10.15 4.38
C ASP A 112 16.96 9.64 5.43
N GLY A 113 17.16 8.40 5.92
CA GLY A 113 16.27 7.76 6.90
C GLY A 113 14.98 7.18 6.31
N VAL A 114 14.80 7.27 4.99
CA VAL A 114 13.70 6.65 4.24
C VAL A 114 14.17 5.33 3.65
N MET A 115 13.39 4.27 3.85
CA MET A 115 13.62 2.95 3.27
C MET A 115 12.35 2.37 2.66
N GLY A 116 12.47 1.58 1.60
CA GLY A 116 11.34 0.90 0.96
C GLY A 116 11.58 0.61 -0.52
N ASN A 117 10.50 0.32 -1.25
CA ASN A 117 10.54 0.12 -2.70
C ASN A 117 9.72 1.20 -3.42
N CYS A 118 10.35 2.00 -4.28
CA CYS A 118 9.66 3.01 -5.07
C CYS A 118 10.43 3.35 -6.37
N THR A 119 9.76 3.17 -7.51
CA THR A 119 10.33 3.48 -8.84
C THR A 119 10.56 4.96 -9.05
N ASP A 120 9.67 5.78 -8.49
CA ASP A 120 9.61 7.22 -8.75
C ASP A 120 10.14 8.05 -7.59
N PHE A 121 10.93 7.47 -6.68
CA PHE A 121 11.40 8.15 -5.47
C PHE A 121 12.13 9.46 -5.77
N LYS A 122 12.91 9.48 -6.86
CA LYS A 122 13.69 10.66 -7.29
C LYS A 122 12.96 11.55 -8.31
N THR A 123 11.89 11.05 -8.92
CA THR A 123 11.18 11.72 -10.03
C THR A 123 9.85 12.32 -9.62
N ARG A 124 9.22 11.79 -8.55
CA ARG A 124 7.98 12.34 -7.98
C ARG A 124 8.22 13.72 -7.36
N LYS A 125 7.26 14.62 -7.50
CA LYS A 125 7.34 15.99 -7.00
C LYS A 125 6.51 16.13 -5.72
N PRO A 126 7.02 16.73 -4.64
CA PRO A 126 6.22 16.99 -3.46
C PRO A 126 5.09 17.97 -3.80
N ILE A 127 3.89 17.72 -3.29
CA ILE A 127 2.76 18.64 -3.41
C ILE A 127 2.61 19.40 -2.09
N PRO A 128 2.78 20.74 -2.10
CA PRO A 128 2.57 21.56 -0.92
C PRO A 128 1.15 21.44 -0.36
N SER A 129 1.02 21.41 0.97
CA SER A 129 -0.30 21.32 1.62
C SER A 129 -1.25 22.46 1.25
N CYS A 130 -0.73 23.64 0.89
CA CYS A 130 -1.55 24.78 0.48
C CYS A 130 -2.34 24.50 -0.80
N ASP A 131 -1.80 23.70 -1.72
CA ASP A 131 -2.41 23.40 -3.01
C ASP A 131 -3.57 22.40 -2.86
N LEU A 132 -3.60 21.66 -1.75
CA LEU A 132 -4.60 20.62 -1.48
C LEU A 132 -5.69 21.06 -0.50
N LYS A 133 -5.41 22.01 0.41
CA LYS A 133 -6.32 22.39 1.52
C LYS A 133 -7.69 22.88 1.10
N ALA A 134 -7.80 23.50 -0.07
CA ALA A 134 -9.05 24.06 -0.59
C ALA A 134 -9.86 23.04 -1.40
N LEU A 135 -9.30 21.87 -1.70
CA LEU A 135 -9.90 20.88 -2.57
C LEU A 135 -10.64 19.81 -1.76
N THR A 136 -11.81 19.41 -2.25
CA THR A 136 -12.47 18.18 -1.79
C THR A 136 -11.70 16.95 -2.28
N ALA A 137 -11.98 15.79 -1.70
CA ALA A 137 -11.39 14.52 -2.14
C ALA A 137 -11.69 14.25 -3.62
N ALA A 138 -12.93 14.57 -4.05
CA ALA A 138 -13.35 14.46 -5.44
C ALA A 138 -12.58 15.40 -6.37
N GLN A 139 -12.42 16.68 -6.00
CA GLN A 139 -11.67 17.65 -6.80
C GLN A 139 -10.19 17.28 -6.93
N ALA A 140 -9.56 16.81 -5.85
CA ALA A 140 -8.19 16.33 -5.90
C ALA A 140 -8.06 15.08 -6.80
N THR A 141 -9.03 14.17 -6.74
CA THR A 141 -9.07 13.00 -7.62
C THR A 141 -9.24 13.40 -9.09
N GLU A 142 -10.09 14.38 -9.40
CA GLU A 142 -10.29 14.88 -10.77
C GLU A 142 -9.04 15.58 -11.31
N HIS A 143 -8.38 16.41 -10.49
CA HIS A 143 -7.24 17.21 -10.90
C HIS A 143 -5.97 16.38 -11.17
N TRP A 144 -5.64 15.43 -10.27
CA TRP A 144 -4.41 14.63 -10.40
C TRP A 144 -4.65 13.19 -10.87
N GLY A 145 -5.87 12.66 -10.79
CA GLY A 145 -6.16 11.28 -11.15
C GLY A 145 -5.23 10.29 -10.46
N GLY A 146 -4.61 9.40 -11.26
CA GLY A 146 -3.63 8.42 -10.79
C GLY A 146 -2.24 8.98 -10.46
N LYS A 147 -2.03 10.30 -10.52
CA LYS A 147 -0.71 10.92 -10.24
C LYS A 147 -0.53 11.36 -8.79
N LEU A 148 -1.61 11.69 -8.07
CA LEU A 148 -1.53 12.06 -6.66
C LEU A 148 -1.36 10.80 -5.81
N VAL A 149 -0.20 10.67 -5.17
CA VAL A 149 0.07 9.61 -4.20
C VAL A 149 0.27 10.16 -2.79
N ILE A 150 -0.22 9.41 -1.81
CA ILE A 150 -0.10 9.69 -0.39
C ILE A 150 0.89 8.69 0.18
N VAL A 151 1.91 9.17 0.86
CA VAL A 151 2.97 8.33 1.46
C VAL A 151 2.96 8.57 2.96
N ALA A 152 2.82 7.50 3.75
CA ALA A 152 2.95 7.59 5.20
C ALA A 152 4.42 7.73 5.62
N SER A 153 4.63 8.36 6.77
CA SER A 153 5.95 8.50 7.39
C SER A 153 6.60 7.13 7.59
N GLN A 154 7.94 7.12 7.63
CA GLN A 154 8.71 5.89 7.84
C GLN A 154 8.28 5.14 9.11
N GLU A 155 7.97 5.88 10.18
CA GLU A 155 7.49 5.35 11.46
C GLU A 155 6.14 4.64 11.30
N LEU A 156 5.17 5.26 10.64
CA LEU A 156 3.85 4.65 10.42
C LEU A 156 3.94 3.40 9.53
N ARG A 157 4.80 3.42 8.51
CA ARG A 157 5.05 2.23 7.68
C ARG A 157 5.66 1.07 8.46
N GLN A 158 6.65 1.35 9.32
CA GLN A 158 7.22 0.33 10.19
C GLN A 158 6.19 -0.22 11.20
N ALA A 159 5.39 0.67 11.80
CA ALA A 159 4.34 0.28 12.74
C ALA A 159 3.26 -0.57 12.09
N ALA A 160 2.86 -0.28 10.84
CA ALA A 160 1.86 -1.07 10.13
C ALA A 160 2.36 -2.47 9.74
N LEU A 161 3.67 -2.64 9.56
CA LEU A 161 4.30 -3.92 9.19
C LEU A 161 4.69 -4.78 10.40
N THR A 162 4.60 -4.24 11.61
CA THR A 162 5.07 -4.90 12.84
C THR A 162 3.92 -5.03 13.83
N PRO A 163 3.71 -6.20 14.45
CA PRO A 163 2.73 -6.33 15.53
C PRO A 163 2.99 -5.31 16.64
N ALA A 164 1.93 -4.75 17.23
CA ALA A 164 2.04 -3.67 18.23
C ALA A 164 2.90 -4.00 19.47
N HIS A 165 3.13 -5.29 19.76
CA HIS A 165 3.95 -5.78 20.87
C HIS A 165 5.38 -6.16 20.45
N MET A 166 5.72 -5.99 19.17
CA MET A 166 7.03 -6.27 18.60
C MET A 166 7.68 -4.97 18.12
N MET A 167 9.00 -4.99 18.05
CA MET A 167 9.77 -3.91 17.45
C MET A 167 10.41 -4.38 16.16
N MET A 168 10.50 -3.47 15.20
CA MET A 168 11.25 -3.71 13.97
C MET A 168 12.73 -3.98 14.31
N PRO A 169 13.35 -5.07 13.82
CA PRO A 169 14.78 -5.29 14.00
C PRO A 169 15.63 -4.11 13.53
N HIS A 170 16.50 -3.59 14.40
CA HIS A 170 17.33 -2.40 14.15
C HIS A 170 18.23 -2.54 12.91
N ASN A 171 18.69 -3.76 12.60
CA ASN A 171 19.60 -4.03 11.48
C ASN A 171 18.94 -4.90 10.40
N MET A 172 17.64 -4.70 10.16
CA MET A 172 16.95 -5.41 9.08
C MET A 172 17.58 -5.05 7.71
N PRO A 173 18.04 -6.04 6.93
CA PRO A 173 18.42 -5.81 5.54
C PRO A 173 17.27 -5.18 4.74
N LEU A 174 17.58 -4.19 3.90
CA LEU A 174 16.59 -3.46 3.09
C LEU A 174 15.65 -4.38 2.30
N ALA A 175 16.21 -5.46 1.72
CA ALA A 175 15.43 -6.45 0.99
C ALA A 175 14.28 -7.05 1.82
N TYR A 176 14.53 -7.36 3.10
CA TYR A 176 13.51 -7.92 3.98
C TYR A 176 12.41 -6.90 4.29
N TYR A 177 12.77 -5.64 4.49
CA TYR A 177 11.80 -4.58 4.67
C TYR A 177 10.92 -4.40 3.42
N VAL A 178 11.52 -4.46 2.23
CA VAL A 178 10.79 -4.43 0.96
C VAL A 178 9.86 -5.63 0.82
N PHE A 179 10.25 -6.83 1.29
CA PHE A 179 9.35 -7.98 1.31
C PHE A 179 8.17 -7.74 2.24
N LEU A 180 8.39 -7.16 3.42
CA LEU A 180 7.31 -6.79 4.33
C LEU A 180 6.36 -5.77 3.67
N GLU A 181 6.86 -4.74 2.99
CA GLU A 181 6.01 -3.81 2.24
C GLU A 181 5.19 -4.54 1.16
N ALA A 182 5.79 -5.49 0.43
CA ALA A 182 5.07 -6.28 -0.58
C ALA A 182 3.96 -7.17 0.02
N ILE A 183 4.20 -7.74 1.20
CA ILE A 183 3.19 -8.53 1.93
C ILE A 183 2.10 -7.63 2.49
N GLY A 184 2.47 -6.48 3.06
CA GLY A 184 1.54 -5.49 3.59
C GLY A 184 0.58 -4.96 2.52
N ARG A 185 1.09 -4.67 1.32
CA ARG A 185 0.27 -4.36 0.14
C ARG A 185 -0.73 -5.47 -0.19
N SER A 186 -0.33 -6.72 0.03
CA SER A 186 -1.13 -7.91 -0.28
C SER A 186 -1.98 -8.40 0.90
N ARG A 187 -2.18 -7.61 1.95
CA ARG A 187 -2.89 -7.98 3.19
C ARG A 187 -4.24 -8.68 3.03
N HIS A 188 -4.98 -8.39 1.96
CA HIS A 188 -6.32 -8.93 1.73
C HIS A 188 -6.31 -10.29 1.00
N SER A 189 -5.33 -10.56 0.14
CA SER A 189 -5.25 -11.81 -0.66
C SER A 189 -3.99 -12.63 -0.41
N GLY A 190 -3.10 -12.18 0.48
CA GLY A 190 -1.80 -12.80 0.75
C GLY A 190 -0.81 -12.62 -0.41
N GLN A 191 0.45 -12.99 -0.18
CA GLN A 191 1.50 -12.95 -1.19
C GLN A 191 2.15 -14.31 -1.36
N THR A 192 2.41 -14.72 -2.60
CA THR A 192 3.06 -16.00 -2.90
C THR A 192 4.59 -15.86 -2.86
N THR A 193 5.26 -16.96 -2.51
CA THR A 193 6.73 -17.09 -2.57
C THR A 193 7.19 -17.73 -3.88
N THR A 194 6.27 -18.28 -4.67
CA THR A 194 6.55 -18.98 -5.92
C THR A 194 5.71 -18.43 -7.08
N GLY A 195 6.17 -18.67 -8.30
CA GLY A 195 5.55 -18.18 -9.54
C GLY A 195 6.09 -16.82 -9.99
N PRO A 196 5.78 -16.40 -11.22
CA PRO A 196 6.30 -15.16 -11.82
C PRO A 196 5.78 -13.88 -11.13
N TRP A 197 4.58 -13.93 -10.53
CA TRP A 197 3.92 -12.80 -9.88
C TRP A 197 4.03 -12.89 -8.34
N SER A 198 5.25 -13.04 -7.85
CA SER A 198 5.51 -13.40 -6.44
C SER A 198 6.62 -12.56 -5.84
N LEU A 199 7.00 -12.87 -4.60
CA LEU A 199 8.17 -12.25 -3.95
C LEU A 199 9.49 -12.49 -4.69
N ILE A 200 9.55 -13.45 -5.62
CA ILE A 200 10.70 -13.66 -6.50
C ILE A 200 11.02 -12.40 -7.32
N ASN A 201 10.05 -11.52 -7.54
CA ASN A 201 10.31 -10.22 -8.17
C ASN A 201 11.31 -9.35 -7.38
N TYR A 202 11.49 -9.63 -6.10
CA TYR A 202 12.40 -8.90 -5.21
C TYR A 202 13.58 -9.77 -4.69
N THR A 203 13.59 -11.08 -4.95
CA THR A 203 14.66 -11.99 -4.55
C THR A 203 14.92 -13.09 -5.58
N LYS A 204 16.18 -13.45 -5.80
CA LYS A 204 16.57 -14.55 -6.69
C LYS A 204 16.31 -15.93 -6.09
N ASP A 205 16.16 -16.03 -4.77
CA ASP A 205 15.89 -17.28 -4.07
C ASP A 205 14.80 -17.06 -3.01
N PRO A 206 13.59 -17.62 -3.21
CA PRO A 206 12.48 -17.48 -2.28
C PRO A 206 12.63 -18.37 -1.04
N GLY A 207 13.51 -19.39 -1.07
CA GLY A 207 13.80 -20.26 0.07
C GLY A 207 14.52 -19.54 1.22
N ILE A 208 15.03 -18.34 0.97
CA ILE A 208 15.70 -17.47 1.95
C ILE A 208 14.71 -16.51 2.64
N VAL A 209 13.43 -16.51 2.23
CA VAL A 209 12.41 -15.66 2.83
C VAL A 209 11.92 -16.30 4.12
N PHE A 210 12.72 -16.17 5.18
CA PHE A 210 12.32 -16.49 6.54
C PHE A 210 11.75 -15.23 7.18
N TYR A 211 10.45 -15.23 7.49
CA TYR A 211 9.87 -14.12 8.24
C TYR A 211 10.25 -14.20 9.71
N ILE A 212 10.44 -13.02 10.26
CA ILE A 212 10.89 -12.70 11.62
C ILE A 212 10.13 -13.55 12.64
N LYS A 213 10.88 -14.20 13.54
CA LYS A 213 10.36 -14.79 14.78
C LYS A 213 10.22 -13.71 15.86
#